data_AF-A0A8T2ZLS5-F1
#
_entry.id   AF-A0A8T2ZLS5-F1
#
_cell.length_a   1.000
_cell.length_b   1.000
_cell.length_c   1.000
_cell.angle_alpha   90.00
_cell.angle_beta   90.00
_cell.angle_gamma   90.00
#
_symmetry.space_group_name_H-M   'P 1'
#
loop_
_entity.id
_entity.type
_entity.pdbx_description
1 polymer ?
#
loop_
_entity_poly.entity_id
_entity_poly.type
_entity_poly.pdbx_seq_one_letter_code
_entity_poly.pdbx_strand_id
1 'polypeptide(L)'
;MADVETFAFQAEINQLLSLIINTFYSNKEIFLRELISNASDALDKIRFESLTDKSKLDAQPELFIHIVPDKTSNTLTIIDSGVGMTKADLVNNLGTIARSGTKEFMEALAAGADVSMIGQFGVGFYSAYLVAEKVIVTSKHNDDEQYVWESQAGGSFTVIRDTSGEPLGRGTKIVLYLKEDQLEYLEERCLKDLDVLGDKVEKVVVSDRVVDSPCCLVTGEYGWTANMERIMRAQALRDNSMAGYMSSKKTMEINPENPIMEELRKRADADKNDKSVKDLVLLLFETALLTSGFSLDEPNTFGNRIHRMLKLGLSIDEEAVEADAEMPPLEEADADAEGSKMEEVD
;
A
#
# COMPACT_ATOMS: atom_id res chain seq x y z
N MET A 1 -24.03 6.25 -33.64
CA MET A 1 -23.22 5.14 -33.10
C MET A 1 -21.78 5.60 -33.16
N ALA A 2 -21.05 5.59 -32.04
CA ALA A 2 -19.61 5.84 -32.11
C ALA A 2 -18.97 4.71 -32.94
N ASP A 3 -18.07 5.05 -33.85
CA ASP A 3 -17.37 4.04 -34.66
C ASP A 3 -16.42 3.24 -33.75
N VAL A 4 -16.63 1.92 -33.74
CA VAL A 4 -15.76 0.98 -33.02
C VAL A 4 -14.60 0.62 -33.92
N GLU A 5 -13.39 0.93 -33.50
CA GLU A 5 -12.17 0.59 -34.23
C GLU A 5 -11.51 -0.64 -33.61
N THR A 6 -11.29 -1.67 -34.41
CA THR A 6 -10.62 -2.91 -33.98
C THR A 6 -9.19 -2.94 -34.49
N PHE A 7 -8.26 -3.25 -33.60
CA PHE A 7 -6.83 -3.35 -33.87
C PHE A 7 -6.30 -4.72 -33.45
N ALA A 8 -5.32 -5.24 -34.18
CA ALA A 8 -4.61 -6.45 -33.78
C ALA A 8 -3.39 -6.08 -32.92
N PHE A 9 -3.11 -6.88 -31.89
CA PHE A 9 -1.84 -6.78 -31.18
C PHE A 9 -0.69 -7.17 -32.11
N GLN A 10 0.47 -6.55 -31.91
CA GLN A 10 1.70 -7.00 -32.55
C GLN A 10 2.08 -8.40 -32.07
N ALA A 11 2.81 -9.15 -32.90
CA ALA A 11 3.17 -10.55 -32.63
C ALA A 11 3.98 -10.70 -31.32
N GLU A 12 4.82 -9.72 -31.02
CA GLU A 12 5.64 -9.63 -29.81
C GLU A 12 4.78 -9.53 -28.54
N ILE A 13 3.63 -8.83 -28.59
CA ILE A 13 2.71 -8.72 -27.46
C ILE A 13 2.01 -10.05 -27.20
N ASN A 14 1.62 -10.77 -28.26
CA ASN A 14 1.04 -12.11 -28.11
C ASN A 14 2.02 -13.10 -27.47
N GLN A 15 3.31 -12.99 -27.83
CA GLN A 15 4.37 -13.78 -27.20
C GLN A 15 4.56 -13.39 -25.74
N LEU A 16 4.60 -12.08 -25.43
CA LEU A 16 4.71 -11.57 -24.08
C LEU A 16 3.53 -12.01 -23.20
N LEU A 17 2.28 -11.89 -23.68
CA LEU A 17 1.09 -12.35 -22.97
C LEU A 17 1.17 -13.84 -22.66
N SER A 18 1.56 -14.64 -23.65
CA SER A 18 1.73 -16.09 -23.48
C SER A 18 2.83 -16.42 -22.45
N LEU A 19 3.93 -15.67 -22.46
CA LEU A 19 5.04 -15.82 -21.53
C LEU A 19 4.65 -15.41 -20.11
N ILE A 20 3.99 -14.25 -19.96
CA ILE A 20 3.52 -13.74 -18.67
C ILE A 20 2.59 -14.76 -18.02
N ILE A 21 1.59 -15.25 -18.77
CA ILE A 21 0.62 -16.21 -18.26
C ILE A 21 1.28 -17.53 -17.82
N ASN A 22 2.28 -18.02 -18.57
CA ASN A 22 2.92 -19.30 -18.30
C ASN A 22 4.04 -19.23 -17.24
N THR A 23 4.74 -18.10 -17.13
CA THR A 23 5.92 -17.95 -16.25
C THR A 23 5.55 -17.35 -14.88
N PHE A 24 4.49 -16.53 -14.78
CA PHE A 24 4.16 -15.76 -13.58
C PHE A 24 3.01 -16.36 -12.76
N TYR A 25 2.73 -17.66 -12.90
CA TYR A 25 1.59 -18.32 -12.24
C TYR A 25 1.66 -18.24 -10.70
N SER A 26 2.87 -18.15 -10.13
CA SER A 26 3.09 -18.19 -8.68
C SER A 26 2.90 -16.83 -7.98
N ASN A 27 3.15 -15.71 -8.66
CA ASN A 27 3.19 -14.37 -8.06
C ASN A 27 2.15 -13.46 -8.71
N LYS A 28 0.87 -13.86 -8.65
CA LYS A 28 -0.22 -13.17 -9.32
C LYS A 28 -0.44 -11.76 -8.78
N GLU A 29 -0.13 -11.50 -7.50
CA GLU A 29 -0.25 -10.20 -6.81
C GLU A 29 0.55 -9.05 -7.43
N ILE A 30 1.55 -9.34 -8.27
CA ILE A 30 2.36 -8.33 -8.97
C ILE A 30 1.48 -7.39 -9.80
N PHE A 31 0.34 -7.86 -10.32
CA PHE A 31 -0.53 -7.02 -11.15
C PHE A 31 -0.94 -5.71 -10.49
N LEU A 32 -1.27 -5.75 -9.20
CA LEU A 32 -1.76 -4.59 -8.49
C LEU A 32 -0.65 -3.56 -8.27
N ARG A 33 0.56 -4.04 -7.96
CA ARG A 33 1.75 -3.19 -7.84
C ARG A 33 2.05 -2.46 -9.14
N GLU A 34 2.01 -3.16 -10.27
CA GLU A 34 2.30 -2.56 -11.58
C GLU A 34 1.23 -1.55 -11.99
N LEU A 35 -0.05 -1.83 -11.75
CA LEU A 35 -1.14 -0.90 -12.07
C LEU A 35 -1.11 0.35 -11.18
N ILE A 36 -0.81 0.20 -9.88
CA ILE A 36 -0.63 1.34 -8.97
C ILE A 36 0.60 2.16 -9.39
N SER A 37 1.70 1.52 -9.79
CA SER A 37 2.88 2.22 -10.29
C SER A 37 2.56 3.05 -11.52
N ASN A 38 1.83 2.48 -12.50
CA ASN A 38 1.40 3.20 -13.70
C ASN A 38 0.50 4.40 -13.36
N ALA A 39 -0.42 4.24 -12.41
CA ALA A 39 -1.28 5.32 -11.91
C ALA A 39 -0.46 6.43 -11.23
N SER A 40 0.54 6.05 -10.42
CA SER A 40 1.46 7.00 -9.78
C SER A 40 2.26 7.79 -10.82
N ASP A 41 2.82 7.11 -11.84
CA ASP A 41 3.55 7.77 -12.92
C ASP A 41 2.66 8.76 -13.70
N ALA A 42 1.39 8.40 -13.91
CA ALA A 42 0.42 9.28 -14.55
C ALA A 42 0.10 10.52 -13.70
N LEU A 43 0.02 10.37 -12.37
CA LEU A 43 -0.16 11.49 -11.43
C LEU A 43 1.07 12.39 -11.38
N ASP A 44 2.27 11.83 -11.36
CA ASP A 44 3.50 12.61 -11.35
C ASP A 44 3.69 13.39 -12.65
N LYS A 45 3.32 12.82 -13.81
CA LYS A 45 3.31 13.54 -15.10
C LYS A 45 2.41 14.77 -15.07
N ILE A 46 1.14 14.62 -14.67
CA ILE A 46 0.23 15.77 -14.63
C ILE A 46 0.64 16.79 -13.57
N ARG A 47 1.18 16.32 -12.44
CA ARG A 47 1.71 17.19 -11.39
C ARG A 47 2.89 18.01 -11.90
N PHE A 48 3.81 17.40 -12.64
CA PHE A 48 4.94 18.11 -13.26
C PHE A 48 4.46 19.16 -14.28
N GLU A 49 3.50 18.82 -15.15
CA GLU A 49 2.89 19.78 -16.07
C GLU A 49 2.19 20.93 -15.33
N SER A 50 1.57 20.66 -14.17
CA SER A 50 0.91 21.69 -13.36
C SER A 50 1.87 22.72 -12.75
N LEU A 51 3.17 22.40 -12.67
CA LEU A 51 4.19 23.34 -12.19
C LEU A 51 4.41 24.49 -13.18
N THR A 52 4.23 24.23 -14.48
CA THR A 52 4.34 25.24 -15.55
C THR A 52 2.98 25.81 -15.94
N ASP A 53 1.92 25.01 -15.90
CA ASP A 53 0.56 25.42 -16.24
C ASP A 53 -0.48 24.83 -15.26
N LYS A 54 -0.90 25.65 -14.29
CA LYS A 54 -1.89 25.25 -13.29
C LYS A 54 -3.27 24.88 -13.88
N SER A 55 -3.62 25.40 -15.05
CA SER A 55 -4.92 25.13 -15.68
C SER A 55 -5.09 23.66 -16.08
N LYS A 56 -3.98 22.91 -16.19
CA LYS A 56 -3.98 21.46 -16.43
C LYS A 56 -4.76 20.67 -15.37
N LEU A 57 -4.94 21.24 -14.17
CA LEU A 57 -5.71 20.62 -13.09
C LEU A 57 -7.18 21.03 -13.06
N ASP A 58 -7.64 21.99 -13.87
CA ASP A 58 -8.99 22.56 -13.77
C ASP A 58 -10.11 21.51 -13.98
N ALA A 59 -9.87 20.54 -14.87
CA ALA A 59 -10.81 19.46 -15.14
C ALA A 59 -10.94 18.44 -13.98
N GLN A 60 -9.93 18.33 -13.13
CA GLN A 60 -9.90 17.46 -11.95
C GLN A 60 -8.82 17.94 -10.96
N PRO A 61 -9.15 18.75 -9.94
CA PRO A 61 -8.16 19.33 -9.05
C PRO A 61 -7.48 18.32 -8.11
N GLU A 62 -8.17 17.22 -7.80
CA GLU A 62 -7.69 16.22 -6.86
C GLU A 62 -6.74 15.22 -7.53
N LEU A 63 -5.66 14.87 -6.82
CA LEU A 63 -4.70 13.83 -7.22
C LEU A 63 -4.94 12.59 -6.34
N PHE A 64 -5.46 11.52 -6.93
CA PHE A 64 -5.82 10.31 -6.20
C PHE A 64 -5.61 9.04 -7.03
N ILE A 65 -5.55 7.91 -6.33
CA ILE A 65 -5.70 6.56 -6.86
C ILE A 65 -6.78 5.88 -6.01
N HIS A 66 -7.88 5.44 -6.63
CA HIS A 66 -8.94 4.68 -5.99
C HIS A 66 -8.96 3.25 -6.50
N ILE A 67 -9.10 2.31 -5.58
CA ILE A 67 -9.22 0.88 -5.87
C ILE A 67 -10.59 0.44 -5.36
N VAL A 68 -11.45 0.02 -6.29
CA VAL A 68 -12.86 -0.29 -6.03
C VAL A 68 -13.13 -1.75 -6.42
N PRO A 69 -13.18 -2.67 -5.44
CA PRO A 69 -13.64 -4.03 -5.68
C PRO A 69 -15.18 -4.08 -5.80
N ASP A 70 -15.70 -4.81 -6.79
CA ASP A 70 -17.11 -5.07 -6.98
C ASP A 70 -17.38 -6.58 -7.11
N LYS A 71 -17.86 -7.17 -6.01
CA LYS A 71 -18.24 -8.59 -5.92
C LYS A 71 -19.49 -8.94 -6.75
N THR A 72 -20.31 -7.97 -7.13
CA THR A 72 -21.54 -8.24 -7.88
C THR A 72 -21.27 -8.41 -9.37
N SER A 73 -20.32 -7.63 -9.90
CA SER A 73 -19.90 -7.69 -11.30
C SER A 73 -18.62 -8.51 -11.52
N ASN A 74 -18.02 -9.03 -10.44
CA ASN A 74 -16.72 -9.69 -10.44
C ASN A 74 -15.61 -8.81 -11.03
N THR A 75 -15.63 -7.51 -10.70
CA THR A 75 -14.66 -6.54 -11.23
C THR A 75 -13.81 -5.90 -10.15
N LEU A 76 -12.54 -5.66 -10.47
CA LEU A 76 -11.66 -4.79 -9.70
C LEU A 76 -11.35 -3.55 -10.53
N THR A 77 -11.70 -2.38 -10.01
CA THR A 77 -11.51 -1.11 -10.71
C THR A 77 -10.39 -0.30 -10.07
N ILE A 78 -9.43 0.16 -10.85
CA ILE A 78 -8.39 1.11 -10.45
C ILE A 78 -8.66 2.43 -11.18
N ILE A 79 -8.79 3.53 -10.45
CA ILE A 79 -9.07 4.86 -11.00
C ILE A 79 -7.99 5.82 -10.52
N ASP A 80 -7.30 6.46 -11.45
CA ASP A 80 -6.40 7.57 -11.16
C ASP A 80 -6.89 8.87 -11.79
N SER A 81 -6.51 9.99 -11.18
CA SER A 81 -6.73 11.33 -11.73
C SER A 81 -5.47 11.90 -12.40
N GLY A 82 -4.62 11.04 -12.96
CA GLY A 82 -3.38 11.39 -13.63
C GLY A 82 -3.57 12.10 -14.96
N VAL A 83 -2.53 12.10 -15.80
CA VAL A 83 -2.53 12.80 -17.10
C VAL A 83 -3.56 12.23 -18.10
N GLY A 84 -3.87 10.94 -18.00
CA GLY A 84 -4.72 10.23 -18.97
C GLY A 84 -4.00 9.94 -20.29
N MET A 85 -4.72 9.39 -21.26
CA MET A 85 -4.20 9.02 -22.58
C MET A 85 -5.15 9.52 -23.68
N THR A 86 -4.58 10.07 -24.76
CA THR A 86 -5.34 10.36 -25.99
C THR A 86 -5.69 9.06 -26.71
N LYS A 87 -6.55 9.12 -27.73
CA LYS A 87 -6.83 7.95 -28.58
C LYS A 87 -5.54 7.38 -29.21
N ALA A 88 -4.65 8.25 -29.66
CA ALA A 88 -3.37 7.85 -30.23
C ALA A 88 -2.49 7.16 -29.19
N ASP A 89 -2.46 7.68 -27.95
CA ASP A 89 -1.73 7.07 -26.85
C ASP A 89 -2.31 5.71 -26.47
N LEU A 90 -3.63 5.52 -26.45
CA LEU A 90 -4.23 4.22 -26.17
C LEU A 90 -3.81 3.15 -27.20
N VAL A 91 -3.80 3.50 -28.49
CA VAL A 91 -3.39 2.59 -29.57
C VAL A 91 -1.89 2.33 -29.54
N ASN A 92 -1.07 3.37 -29.42
CA ASN A 92 0.39 3.25 -29.45
C ASN A 92 0.94 2.64 -28.17
N ASN A 93 0.39 3.04 -27.03
CA ASN A 93 0.85 2.56 -25.75
C ASN A 93 0.29 1.14 -25.54
N LEU A 94 -1.01 0.98 -25.30
CA LEU A 94 -1.55 -0.33 -24.92
C LEU A 94 -1.60 -1.36 -26.05
N GLY A 95 -1.64 -0.92 -27.32
CA GLY A 95 -1.71 -1.79 -28.48
C GLY A 95 -0.37 -2.11 -29.13
N THR A 96 0.65 -1.29 -28.86
CA THR A 96 1.91 -1.28 -29.63
C THR A 96 3.16 -1.16 -28.74
N ILE A 97 3.03 -1.09 -27.41
CA ILE A 97 4.07 -0.56 -26.49
C ILE A 97 5.50 -1.06 -26.78
N ALA A 98 6.35 -0.06 -26.97
CA ALA A 98 7.81 -0.05 -26.90
C ALA A 98 8.50 -1.31 -27.44
N ARG A 99 8.79 -1.28 -28.75
CA ARG A 99 9.73 -2.19 -29.44
C ARG A 99 11.02 -2.47 -28.65
N SER A 100 11.46 -1.53 -27.79
CA SER A 100 12.60 -1.68 -26.89
C SER A 100 12.23 -2.45 -25.61
N GLY A 101 11.26 -2.00 -24.82
CA GLY A 101 10.96 -2.56 -23.49
C GLY A 101 10.55 -4.03 -23.52
N THR A 102 9.65 -4.44 -24.42
CA THR A 102 9.21 -5.84 -24.51
C THR A 102 10.35 -6.77 -24.96
N LYS A 103 11.19 -6.29 -25.88
CA LYS A 103 12.34 -7.06 -26.39
C LYS A 103 13.45 -7.16 -25.34
N GLU A 104 13.78 -6.05 -24.69
CA GLU A 104 14.75 -5.99 -23.58
C GLU A 104 14.30 -6.88 -22.42
N PHE A 105 13.00 -6.91 -22.11
CA PHE A 105 12.46 -7.80 -21.10
C PHE A 105 12.62 -9.29 -21.48
N MET A 106 12.29 -9.67 -22.72
CA MET A 106 12.48 -11.05 -23.18
C MET A 106 13.95 -11.48 -23.18
N GLU A 107 14.86 -10.59 -23.57
CA GLU A 107 16.31 -10.82 -23.53
C GLU A 107 16.81 -10.95 -22.08
N ALA A 108 16.35 -10.08 -21.18
CA ALA A 108 16.69 -10.12 -19.76
C ALA A 108 16.17 -11.40 -19.09
N LEU A 109 14.94 -11.81 -19.39
CA LEU A 109 14.38 -13.05 -18.86
C LEU A 109 15.14 -14.28 -19.36
N ALA A 110 15.50 -14.31 -20.64
CA ALA A 110 16.35 -15.37 -21.20
C ALA A 110 17.76 -15.40 -20.56
N ALA A 111 18.24 -14.25 -20.06
CA ALA A 111 19.48 -14.11 -19.32
C ALA A 111 19.36 -14.44 -17.81
N GLY A 112 18.16 -14.81 -17.32
CA GLY A 112 17.93 -15.19 -15.93
C GLY A 112 17.66 -14.00 -14.98
N ALA A 113 17.24 -12.86 -15.52
CA ALA A 113 16.83 -11.71 -14.72
C ALA A 113 15.60 -12.02 -13.84
N ASP A 114 15.53 -11.38 -12.68
CA ASP A 114 14.37 -11.52 -11.80
C ASP A 114 13.12 -10.94 -12.45
N VAL A 115 12.08 -11.76 -12.42
CA VAL A 115 10.74 -11.56 -12.94
C VAL A 115 10.06 -10.35 -12.28
N SER A 116 10.48 -9.99 -11.07
CA SER A 116 10.02 -8.82 -10.32
C SER A 116 10.32 -7.48 -11.02
N MET A 117 11.24 -7.43 -12.00
CA MET A 117 11.68 -6.21 -12.69
C MET A 117 10.79 -5.78 -13.87
N ILE A 118 9.62 -6.40 -14.06
CA ILE A 118 8.74 -6.13 -15.22
C ILE A 118 8.35 -4.64 -15.39
N GLY A 119 8.24 -3.90 -14.29
CA GLY A 119 7.94 -2.46 -14.31
C GLY A 119 9.02 -1.60 -14.97
N GLN A 120 10.30 -2.00 -14.89
CA GLN A 120 11.41 -1.25 -15.50
C GLN A 120 11.34 -1.24 -17.04
N PHE A 121 10.67 -2.23 -17.62
CA PHE A 121 10.59 -2.42 -19.06
C PHE A 121 9.27 -1.90 -19.65
N GLY A 122 8.39 -1.30 -18.84
CA GLY A 122 7.12 -0.74 -19.29
C GLY A 122 6.11 -1.78 -19.76
N VAL A 123 6.29 -3.05 -19.38
CA VAL A 123 5.37 -4.16 -19.72
C VAL A 123 4.46 -4.58 -18.56
N GLY A 124 4.52 -3.86 -17.44
CA GLY A 124 3.74 -4.12 -16.23
C GLY A 124 2.22 -4.13 -16.43
N PHE A 125 1.67 -3.35 -17.38
CA PHE A 125 0.22 -3.35 -17.66
C PHE A 125 -0.32 -4.75 -18.02
N TYR A 126 0.45 -5.55 -18.77
CA TYR A 126 0.00 -6.87 -19.23
C TYR A 126 -0.08 -7.92 -18.11
N SER A 127 0.52 -7.65 -16.95
CA SER A 127 0.33 -8.48 -15.76
C SER A 127 -1.13 -8.53 -15.29
N ALA A 128 -1.97 -7.57 -15.69
CA ALA A 128 -3.42 -7.60 -15.44
C ALA A 128 -4.10 -8.87 -15.97
N TYR A 129 -3.60 -9.45 -17.07
CA TYR A 129 -4.14 -10.69 -17.64
C TYR A 129 -3.78 -11.96 -16.86
N LEU A 130 -2.92 -11.85 -15.84
CA LEU A 130 -2.72 -12.93 -14.87
C LEU A 130 -4.01 -13.20 -14.11
N VAL A 131 -4.70 -12.13 -13.71
CA VAL A 131 -5.88 -12.20 -12.83
C VAL A 131 -7.21 -11.96 -13.56
N ALA A 132 -7.18 -11.29 -14.72
CA ALA A 132 -8.38 -10.91 -15.46
C ALA A 132 -8.51 -11.62 -16.82
N GLU A 133 -9.73 -11.94 -17.21
CA GLU A 133 -10.10 -12.44 -18.55
C GLU A 133 -10.33 -11.29 -19.54
N LYS A 134 -10.82 -10.16 -19.03
CA LYS A 134 -11.14 -8.99 -19.81
C LYS A 134 -10.66 -7.74 -19.07
N VAL A 135 -10.03 -6.85 -19.81
CA VAL A 135 -9.55 -5.56 -19.30
C VAL A 135 -10.20 -4.45 -20.12
N ILE A 136 -10.85 -3.52 -19.42
CA ILE A 136 -11.42 -2.30 -20.01
C ILE A 136 -10.66 -1.11 -19.44
N VAL A 137 -10.10 -0.27 -20.29
CA VAL A 137 -9.42 0.96 -19.91
C VAL A 137 -10.21 2.14 -20.46
N THR A 138 -10.81 2.93 -19.58
CA THR A 138 -11.40 4.23 -19.93
C THR A 138 -10.37 5.30 -19.61
N SER A 139 -10.03 6.18 -20.56
CA SER A 139 -9.08 7.26 -20.30
C SER A 139 -9.56 8.59 -20.87
N LYS A 140 -9.26 9.67 -20.15
CA LYS A 140 -9.54 11.05 -20.55
C LYS A 140 -8.29 11.90 -20.34
N HIS A 141 -7.66 12.28 -21.45
CA HIS A 141 -6.58 13.25 -21.48
C HIS A 141 -7.13 14.68 -21.68
N ASN A 142 -6.44 15.71 -21.20
CA ASN A 142 -6.90 17.11 -21.36
C ASN A 142 -7.07 17.53 -22.83
N ASP A 143 -6.17 17.05 -23.70
CA ASP A 143 -6.11 17.43 -25.11
C ASP A 143 -6.97 16.55 -26.04
N ASP A 144 -7.76 15.63 -25.49
CA ASP A 144 -8.61 14.73 -26.28
C ASP A 144 -9.93 14.39 -25.55
N GLU A 145 -10.83 13.70 -26.22
CA GLU A 145 -12.08 13.21 -25.67
C GLU A 145 -11.86 11.94 -24.81
N GLN A 146 -12.92 11.47 -24.15
CA GLN A 146 -12.85 10.22 -23.39
C GLN A 146 -12.99 9.04 -24.34
N TYR A 147 -12.11 8.04 -24.18
CA TYR A 147 -12.14 6.81 -24.97
C TYR A 147 -12.13 5.59 -24.06
N VAL A 148 -12.75 4.52 -24.55
CA VAL A 148 -12.75 3.20 -23.94
C VAL A 148 -11.96 2.26 -24.84
N TRP A 149 -10.93 1.68 -24.27
CA TRP A 149 -10.15 0.59 -24.81
C TRP A 149 -10.58 -0.72 -24.16
N GLU A 150 -10.80 -1.78 -24.94
CA GLU A 150 -11.23 -3.08 -24.44
C GLU A 150 -10.44 -4.21 -25.10
N SER A 151 -10.01 -5.19 -24.29
CA SER A 151 -9.32 -6.39 -24.75
C SER A 151 -9.60 -7.61 -23.85
N GLN A 152 -9.62 -8.79 -24.48
CA GLN A 152 -9.81 -10.10 -23.83
C GLN A 152 -8.57 -11.01 -23.97
N ALA A 153 -7.36 -10.43 -24.10
CA ALA A 153 -6.11 -11.14 -24.38
C ALA A 153 -6.07 -11.96 -25.70
N GLY A 154 -7.16 -11.96 -26.49
CA GLY A 154 -7.34 -12.75 -27.72
C GLY A 154 -6.67 -12.18 -28.97
N GLY A 155 -5.52 -11.52 -28.84
CA GLY A 155 -4.74 -11.01 -29.99
C GLY A 155 -5.29 -9.76 -30.67
N SER A 156 -6.38 -9.17 -30.17
CA SER A 156 -6.93 -7.90 -30.65
C SER A 156 -7.51 -7.07 -29.51
N PHE A 157 -7.68 -5.78 -29.76
CA PHE A 157 -8.33 -4.83 -28.88
C PHE A 157 -9.21 -3.87 -29.68
N THR A 158 -10.16 -3.24 -29.00
CA THR A 158 -11.04 -2.24 -29.59
C THR A 158 -10.85 -0.89 -28.92
N VAL A 159 -11.05 0.19 -29.66
CA VAL A 159 -11.05 1.56 -29.13
C VAL A 159 -12.32 2.25 -29.62
N ILE A 160 -13.08 2.79 -28.69
CA ILE A 160 -14.35 3.48 -28.96
C ILE A 160 -14.35 4.82 -28.23
N ARG A 161 -14.98 5.83 -28.82
CA ARG A 161 -15.24 7.08 -28.11
C ARG A 161 -16.32 6.85 -27.05
N ASP A 162 -16.07 7.28 -25.82
CA ASP A 162 -17.05 7.21 -24.75
C ASP A 162 -18.06 8.36 -24.90
N THR A 163 -19.34 7.99 -25.08
CA THR A 163 -20.45 8.94 -25.24
C THR A 163 -21.55 8.75 -24.20
N SER A 164 -21.44 7.73 -23.36
CA SER A 164 -22.49 7.31 -22.42
C SER A 164 -21.98 6.98 -21.02
N GLY A 165 -20.66 6.78 -20.86
CA GLY A 165 -20.03 6.55 -19.57
C GLY A 165 -19.92 7.82 -18.73
N GLU A 166 -19.69 7.63 -17.44
CA GLU A 166 -19.44 8.75 -16.53
C GLU A 166 -18.15 9.50 -16.94
N PRO A 167 -18.19 10.83 -17.00
CA PRO A 167 -17.02 11.62 -17.35
C PRO A 167 -16.00 11.56 -16.22
N LEU A 168 -14.77 11.16 -16.55
CA LEU A 168 -13.65 11.11 -15.58
C LEU A 168 -13.14 12.51 -15.21
N GLY A 169 -13.44 13.53 -16.02
CA GLY A 169 -12.80 14.84 -15.97
C GLY A 169 -11.38 14.78 -16.56
N ARG A 170 -10.49 14.06 -15.88
CA ARG A 170 -9.12 13.71 -16.31
C ARG A 170 -8.64 12.46 -15.59
N GLY A 171 -7.89 11.60 -16.28
CA GLY A 171 -7.23 10.43 -15.71
C GLY A 171 -7.58 9.13 -16.43
N THR A 172 -7.36 8.00 -15.76
CA THR A 172 -7.60 6.66 -16.31
C THR A 172 -8.35 5.78 -15.31
N LYS A 173 -9.29 4.99 -15.83
CA LYS A 173 -10.04 3.96 -15.11
C LYS A 173 -9.79 2.61 -15.77
N ILE A 174 -9.20 1.68 -15.04
CA ILE A 174 -8.91 0.31 -15.46
C ILE A 174 -9.88 -0.62 -14.73
N VAL A 175 -10.76 -1.27 -15.48
CA VAL A 175 -11.71 -2.27 -14.97
C VAL A 175 -11.20 -3.65 -15.37
N LEU A 176 -10.89 -4.45 -14.36
CA LEU A 176 -10.44 -5.83 -14.51
C LEU A 176 -11.62 -6.77 -14.25
N TYR A 177 -12.04 -7.54 -15.24
CA TYR A 177 -12.99 -8.63 -15.06
C TYR A 177 -12.22 -9.86 -14.62
N LEU A 178 -12.27 -10.15 -13.32
CA LEU A 178 -11.43 -11.17 -12.70
C LEU A 178 -11.89 -12.58 -13.11
N LYS A 179 -10.94 -13.50 -13.21
CA LYS A 179 -11.19 -14.93 -13.40
C LYS A 179 -11.88 -15.51 -12.16
N GLU A 180 -12.62 -16.60 -12.34
CA GLU A 180 -13.32 -17.29 -11.24
C GLU A 180 -12.38 -17.72 -10.11
N ASP A 181 -11.15 -18.09 -10.44
CA ASP A 181 -10.12 -18.51 -9.47
C ASP A 181 -9.38 -17.33 -8.81
N GLN A 182 -9.73 -16.09 -9.16
CA GLN A 182 -9.05 -14.86 -8.72
C GLN A 182 -9.99 -13.89 -7.99
N LEU A 183 -11.20 -14.32 -7.64
CA LEU A 183 -12.20 -13.51 -6.93
C LEU A 183 -11.77 -13.14 -5.50
N GLU A 184 -10.72 -13.76 -4.97
CA GLU A 184 -10.12 -13.40 -3.68
C GLU A 184 -9.65 -11.94 -3.61
N TYR A 185 -9.27 -11.34 -4.75
CA TYR A 185 -8.89 -9.92 -4.82
C TYR A 185 -10.08 -8.95 -4.67
N LEU A 186 -11.32 -9.46 -4.65
CA LEU A 186 -12.53 -8.68 -4.35
C LEU A 186 -12.91 -8.73 -2.87
N GLU A 187 -12.26 -9.60 -2.09
CA GLU A 187 -12.39 -9.59 -0.64
C GLU A 187 -11.72 -8.32 -0.11
N GLU A 188 -12.49 -7.45 0.55
CA GLU A 188 -12.00 -6.23 1.19
C GLU A 188 -10.82 -6.48 2.15
N ARG A 189 -10.66 -7.72 2.63
CA ARG A 189 -9.55 -8.20 3.47
C ARG A 189 -8.17 -7.93 2.83
N CYS A 190 -8.03 -8.05 1.51
CA CYS A 190 -6.73 -7.91 0.87
C CYS A 190 -6.25 -6.43 0.80
N LEU A 191 -7.17 -5.47 0.92
CA LEU A 191 -6.87 -4.03 0.83
C LEU A 191 -7.05 -3.27 2.15
N LYS A 192 -7.91 -3.75 3.07
CA LYS A 192 -8.28 -3.03 4.31
C LYS A 192 -7.51 -3.43 5.57
N ASP A 193 -6.70 -4.48 5.56
CA ASP A 193 -5.87 -4.82 6.72
C ASP A 193 -4.73 -3.80 6.97
N LEU A 194 -4.69 -2.71 6.19
CA LEU A 194 -3.70 -1.64 6.22
C LEU A 194 -4.19 -0.30 6.81
N ASP A 195 -5.50 -0.07 6.95
CA ASP A 195 -6.01 1.27 7.30
C ASP A 195 -5.91 1.59 8.81
N VAL A 196 -5.78 0.57 9.68
CA VAL A 196 -5.56 0.76 11.12
C VAL A 196 -4.14 1.25 11.42
N LEU A 197 -3.18 0.87 10.58
CA LEU A 197 -1.76 1.24 10.71
C LEU A 197 -1.39 2.44 9.82
N GLY A 198 -2.31 2.91 8.97
CA GLY A 198 -2.29 4.13 8.13
C GLY A 198 -0.92 4.80 7.96
N ASP A 199 -0.57 5.71 8.87
CA ASP A 199 0.67 6.50 8.77
C ASP A 199 1.90 5.88 9.44
N LYS A 200 1.74 4.80 10.19
CA LYS A 200 2.82 4.17 10.98
C LYS A 200 3.67 3.19 10.17
N VAL A 201 3.13 2.63 9.09
CA VAL A 201 3.82 1.65 8.22
C VAL A 201 3.82 2.12 6.78
N GLU A 202 4.85 1.71 6.03
CA GLU A 202 4.96 2.00 4.59
C GLU A 202 4.05 1.08 3.78
N LYS A 203 4.07 -0.21 4.14
CA LYS A 203 3.26 -1.29 3.57
C LYS A 203 3.28 -2.49 4.51
N VAL A 204 2.30 -3.37 4.35
CA VAL A 204 2.22 -4.68 5.02
C VAL A 204 2.36 -5.73 3.94
N VAL A 205 3.27 -6.68 4.14
CA VAL A 205 3.54 -7.78 3.20
C VAL A 205 3.52 -9.10 3.94
N VAL A 206 3.05 -10.16 3.27
CA VAL A 206 3.18 -11.53 3.79
C VAL A 206 4.65 -11.95 3.67
N SER A 207 5.16 -12.64 4.68
CA SER A 207 6.56 -13.02 4.73
C SER A 207 6.76 -14.50 5.00
N ASP A 208 7.56 -15.13 4.15
CA ASP A 208 7.97 -16.53 4.27
C ASP A 208 9.12 -16.73 5.28
N ARG A 209 9.73 -15.63 5.76
CA ARG A 209 10.89 -15.68 6.66
C ARG A 209 10.50 -15.73 8.15
N VAL A 210 9.24 -15.41 8.46
CA VAL A 210 8.73 -15.32 9.83
C VAL A 210 7.93 -16.57 10.15
N VAL A 211 8.52 -17.47 10.96
CA VAL A 211 7.90 -18.77 11.29
C VAL A 211 7.18 -18.72 12.64
N ASP A 212 7.89 -18.38 13.71
CA ASP A 212 7.32 -18.44 15.07
C ASP A 212 6.60 -17.16 15.51
N SER A 213 6.99 -16.03 14.92
CA SER A 213 6.42 -14.72 15.28
C SER A 213 5.21 -14.38 14.40
N PRO A 214 4.21 -13.65 14.92
CA PRO A 214 3.05 -13.23 14.12
C PRO A 214 3.41 -12.15 13.09
N CYS A 215 4.40 -11.30 13.38
CA CYS A 215 4.89 -10.28 12.46
C CYS A 215 6.30 -9.78 12.86
N CYS A 216 6.96 -9.07 11.95
CA CYS A 216 8.18 -8.31 12.23
C CYS A 216 8.22 -6.99 11.44
N LEU A 217 9.09 -6.06 11.85
CA LEU A 217 9.28 -4.80 11.13
C LEU A 217 10.64 -4.77 10.44
N VAL A 218 10.61 -4.41 9.17
CA VAL A 218 11.78 -4.33 8.30
C VAL A 218 11.89 -2.92 7.73
N THR A 219 13.10 -2.39 7.70
CA THR A 219 13.41 -1.12 7.05
C THR A 219 13.82 -1.38 5.60
N GLY A 220 13.43 -0.49 4.67
CA GLY A 220 13.90 -0.56 3.29
C GLY A 220 15.42 -0.44 3.16
N GLU A 221 15.95 -0.76 1.99
CA GLU A 221 17.40 -0.82 1.69
C GLU A 221 18.16 0.47 2.02
N TYR A 222 17.49 1.62 1.92
CA TYR A 222 18.05 2.94 2.24
C TYR A 222 17.56 3.51 3.58
N GLY A 223 16.76 2.75 4.34
CA GLY A 223 16.22 3.15 5.64
C GLY A 223 17.22 2.93 6.78
N TRP A 224 17.06 3.69 7.87
CA TRP A 224 17.87 3.46 9.08
C TRP A 224 17.47 2.16 9.75
N THR A 225 18.44 1.27 9.94
CA THR A 225 18.26 0.09 10.80
C THR A 225 17.99 0.53 12.24
N ALA A 226 17.38 -0.34 13.06
CA ALA A 226 17.04 -0.02 14.44
C ALA A 226 18.25 0.43 15.28
N ASN A 227 19.42 -0.17 15.03
CA ASN A 227 20.66 0.25 15.68
C ASN A 227 21.17 1.60 15.16
N MET A 228 21.03 1.86 13.85
CA MET A 228 21.41 3.14 13.24
C MET A 228 20.51 4.27 13.74
N GLU A 229 19.20 4.04 13.86
CA GLU A 229 18.23 4.97 14.43
C GLU A 229 18.58 5.30 15.88
N ARG A 230 18.94 4.30 16.70
CA ARG A 230 19.39 4.50 18.09
C ARG A 230 20.67 5.34 18.19
N ILE A 231 21.67 5.06 17.34
CA ILE A 231 22.94 5.81 17.31
C ILE A 231 22.70 7.26 16.85
N MET A 232 21.92 7.45 15.78
CA MET A 232 21.63 8.78 15.24
C MET A 232 20.81 9.61 16.23
N ARG A 233 19.81 9.01 16.90
CA ARG A 233 19.03 9.68 17.95
C ARG A 233 19.87 10.05 19.17
N ALA A 234 20.92 9.28 19.47
CA ALA A 234 21.88 9.60 20.53
C ALA A 234 22.91 10.68 20.12
N GLN A 235 23.16 10.88 18.83
CA GLN A 235 24.11 11.84 18.28
C GLN A 235 23.47 13.16 17.79
N ALA A 236 22.17 13.17 17.52
CA ALA A 236 21.44 14.30 16.95
C ALA A 236 21.19 15.42 17.98
N LEU A 237 22.22 16.24 18.19
CA LEU A 237 22.07 17.67 18.42
C LEU A 237 22.08 18.37 17.04
N ARG A 238 21.07 19.22 16.79
CA ARG A 238 21.09 20.45 15.95
C ARG A 238 20.39 20.57 14.59
N ASP A 239 19.83 19.55 13.92
CA ASP A 239 19.05 19.83 12.69
C ASP A 239 17.82 18.92 12.51
N ASN A 240 16.62 19.50 12.67
CA ASN A 240 15.33 18.80 12.59
C ASN A 240 14.85 18.51 11.15
N SER A 241 15.52 19.04 10.13
CA SER A 241 15.05 19.00 8.73
C SER A 241 15.48 17.75 7.96
N MET A 242 16.60 17.11 8.33
CA MET A 242 17.13 15.91 7.68
C MET A 242 16.66 14.60 8.34
N ALA A 243 16.23 14.64 9.62
CA ALA A 243 15.79 13.47 10.36
C ALA A 243 14.43 12.92 9.87
N GLY A 244 13.51 13.80 9.43
CA GLY A 244 12.20 13.37 8.93
C GLY A 244 12.25 12.63 7.60
N TYR A 245 13.28 12.86 6.78
CA TYR A 245 13.47 12.21 5.47
C TYR A 245 14.12 10.82 5.58
N MET A 246 14.84 10.54 6.69
CA MET A 246 15.52 9.26 6.93
C MET A 246 14.86 8.39 7.99
N SER A 247 13.90 8.92 8.76
CA SER A 247 12.92 8.12 9.50
C SER A 247 11.88 7.59 8.51
N SER A 248 12.31 6.73 7.59
CA SER A 248 11.42 6.13 6.61
C SER A 248 10.37 5.28 7.33
N LYS A 249 9.14 5.31 6.80
CA LYS A 249 8.07 4.40 7.24
C LYS A 249 8.59 2.96 7.10
N LYS A 250 8.21 2.10 8.05
CA LYS A 250 8.72 0.72 8.14
C LYS A 250 7.78 -0.22 7.40
N THR A 251 8.32 -1.24 6.73
CA THR A 251 7.51 -2.30 6.14
C THR A 251 7.21 -3.34 7.21
N MET A 252 5.93 -3.69 7.38
CA MET A 252 5.50 -4.72 8.31
C MET A 252 5.35 -6.05 7.56
N GLU A 253 6.07 -7.05 8.01
CA GLU A 253 6.02 -8.40 7.48
C GLU A 253 5.15 -9.27 8.39
N ILE A 254 4.14 -9.95 7.85
CA ILE A 254 3.18 -10.76 8.62
C ILE A 254 3.29 -12.24 8.29
N ASN A 255 3.04 -13.09 9.30
CA ASN A 255 2.92 -14.54 9.14
C ASN A 255 1.43 -14.96 9.24
N PRO A 256 0.77 -15.29 8.11
CA PRO A 256 -0.64 -15.67 8.11
C PRO A 256 -0.91 -17.04 8.76
N GLU A 257 0.11 -17.90 8.90
CA GLU A 257 -0.02 -19.22 9.53
C GLU A 257 -0.01 -19.15 11.07
N ASN A 258 0.33 -17.99 11.64
CA ASN A 258 0.37 -17.84 13.09
C ASN A 258 -1.05 -17.86 13.70
N PRO A 259 -1.31 -18.62 14.78
CA PRO A 259 -2.64 -18.70 15.41
C PRO A 259 -3.23 -17.34 15.82
N ILE A 260 -2.39 -16.38 16.19
CA ILE A 260 -2.83 -15.02 16.55
C ILE A 260 -3.39 -14.30 15.33
N MET A 261 -2.74 -14.44 14.17
CA MET A 261 -3.17 -13.82 12.92
C MET A 261 -4.46 -14.46 12.40
N GLU A 262 -4.61 -15.78 12.55
CA GLU A 262 -5.83 -16.49 12.16
C GLU A 262 -7.04 -16.04 13.00
N GLU A 263 -6.86 -15.89 14.31
CA GLU A 263 -7.93 -15.45 15.23
C GLU A 263 -8.25 -13.96 15.05
N LEU A 264 -7.23 -13.12 14.84
CA LEU A 264 -7.44 -11.70 14.49
C LEU A 264 -8.25 -11.54 13.21
N ARG A 265 -7.95 -12.36 12.19
CA ARG A 265 -8.71 -12.41 10.95
C ARG A 265 -10.17 -12.76 11.22
N LYS A 266 -10.45 -13.87 11.93
CA LYS A 266 -11.81 -14.29 12.27
C LYS A 266 -12.62 -13.21 13.00
N ARG A 267 -11.97 -12.46 13.90
CA ARG A 267 -12.62 -11.38 14.66
C ARG A 267 -12.85 -10.12 13.83
N ALA A 268 -11.87 -9.73 13.01
CA ALA A 268 -12.01 -8.63 12.05
C ALA A 268 -13.15 -8.88 11.05
N ASP A 269 -13.38 -10.15 10.71
CA ASP A 269 -14.43 -10.59 9.80
C ASP A 269 -15.84 -10.52 10.40
N ALA A 270 -15.93 -10.76 11.70
CA ALA A 270 -17.18 -10.72 12.43
C ALA A 270 -17.63 -9.26 12.68
N ASP A 271 -16.70 -8.37 13.02
CA ASP A 271 -16.97 -6.93 13.19
C ASP A 271 -15.76 -6.07 12.77
N LYS A 272 -15.94 -5.32 11.68
CA LYS A 272 -14.92 -4.44 11.08
C LYS A 272 -14.60 -3.21 11.94
N ASN A 273 -15.44 -2.86 12.91
CA ASN A 273 -15.26 -1.70 13.77
C ASN A 273 -15.02 -2.06 15.24
N ASP A 274 -14.75 -3.33 15.52
CA ASP A 274 -14.42 -3.76 16.87
C ASP A 274 -13.17 -3.03 17.38
N LYS A 275 -13.38 -2.23 18.42
CA LYS A 275 -12.32 -1.46 19.08
C LYS A 275 -11.26 -2.39 19.70
N SER A 276 -11.65 -3.60 20.11
CA SER A 276 -10.73 -4.60 20.65
C SER A 276 -9.76 -5.12 19.59
N VAL A 277 -10.24 -5.36 18.37
CA VAL A 277 -9.41 -5.81 17.23
C VAL A 277 -8.42 -4.72 16.83
N LYS A 278 -8.87 -3.47 16.74
CA LYS A 278 -7.99 -2.31 16.47
C LYS A 278 -6.91 -2.16 17.56
N ASP A 279 -7.30 -2.33 18.83
CA ASP A 279 -6.35 -2.27 19.94
C ASP A 279 -5.33 -3.42 19.89
N LEU A 280 -5.74 -4.63 19.50
CA LEU A 280 -4.85 -5.78 19.33
C LEU A 280 -3.88 -5.62 18.15
N VAL A 281 -4.35 -5.09 17.02
CA VAL A 281 -3.50 -4.83 15.84
C VAL A 281 -2.42 -3.77 16.16
N LEU A 282 -2.78 -2.72 16.88
CA LEU A 282 -1.82 -1.72 17.35
C LEU A 282 -0.83 -2.30 18.36
N LEU A 283 -1.29 -3.15 19.29
CA LEU A 283 -0.40 -3.82 20.23
C LEU A 283 0.58 -4.76 19.52
N LEU A 284 0.12 -5.45 18.48
CA LEU A 284 0.93 -6.33 17.64
C LEU A 284 2.05 -5.53 16.95
N PHE A 285 1.71 -4.37 16.40
CA PHE A 285 2.67 -3.45 15.79
C PHE A 285 3.69 -2.89 16.82
N GLU A 286 3.22 -2.43 17.99
CA GLU A 286 4.09 -1.91 19.05
C GLU A 286 5.03 -2.99 19.60
N THR A 287 4.56 -4.23 19.70
CA THR A 287 5.39 -5.39 20.08
C THR A 287 6.43 -5.70 19.00
N ALA A 288 6.06 -5.63 17.72
CA ALA A 288 6.98 -5.81 16.60
C ALA A 288 8.07 -4.74 16.56
N LEU A 289 7.75 -3.48 16.92
CA LEU A 289 8.76 -2.42 17.05
C LEU A 289 9.83 -2.82 18.08
N LEU A 290 9.41 -3.29 19.24
CA LEU A 290 10.32 -3.70 20.31
C LEU A 290 11.18 -4.90 19.93
N THR A 291 10.58 -5.96 19.36
CA THR A 291 11.32 -7.17 18.99
C THR A 291 12.29 -6.94 17.83
N SER A 292 11.95 -6.05 16.90
CA SER A 292 12.83 -5.61 15.82
C SER A 292 13.87 -4.56 16.26
N GLY A 293 13.88 -4.18 17.55
CA GLY A 293 14.90 -3.32 18.16
C GLY A 293 14.68 -1.82 18.01
N PHE A 294 13.50 -1.39 17.57
CA PHE A 294 13.11 0.01 17.46
C PHE A 294 12.61 0.57 18.79
N SER A 295 12.68 1.90 18.94
CA SER A 295 12.11 2.60 20.09
C SER A 295 10.61 2.84 19.90
N LEU A 296 9.87 2.80 21.00
CA LEU A 296 8.48 3.27 21.05
C LEU A 296 8.45 4.80 21.16
N ASP A 297 7.57 5.43 20.39
CA ASP A 297 7.33 6.88 20.46
C ASP A 297 6.58 7.26 21.75
N GLU A 298 5.59 6.46 22.14
CA GLU A 298 4.73 6.71 23.30
C GLU A 298 4.65 5.50 24.26
N PRO A 299 5.64 5.33 25.16
CA PRO A 299 5.66 4.20 26.11
C PRO A 299 4.43 4.15 27.05
N ASN A 300 3.89 5.31 27.43
CA ASN A 300 2.73 5.38 28.31
C ASN A 300 1.45 4.87 27.64
N THR A 301 1.24 5.19 26.36
CA THR A 301 0.08 4.73 25.57
C THR A 301 0.12 3.21 25.40
N PHE A 302 1.30 2.67 25.09
CA PHE A 302 1.55 1.22 25.02
C PHE A 302 1.29 0.52 26.37
N GLY A 303 1.81 1.07 27.47
CA GLY A 303 1.59 0.52 28.82
C GLY A 303 0.11 0.49 29.22
N ASN A 304 -0.64 1.56 28.93
CA ASN A 304 -2.08 1.60 29.16
C ASN A 304 -2.84 0.57 28.33
N ARG A 305 -2.41 0.32 27.09
CA ARG A 305 -2.97 -0.71 26.21
C ARG A 305 -2.74 -2.12 26.75
N ILE A 306 -1.53 -2.41 27.26
CA ILE A 306 -1.23 -3.67 27.93
C ILE A 306 -2.09 -3.85 29.18
N HIS A 307 -2.22 -2.82 30.03
CA HIS A 307 -3.06 -2.89 31.22
C HIS A 307 -4.52 -3.15 30.89
N ARG A 308 -5.06 -2.55 29.81
CA ARG A 308 -6.41 -2.85 29.33
C ARG A 308 -6.55 -4.30 28.88
N MET A 309 -5.58 -4.84 28.15
CA MET A 309 -5.59 -6.24 27.70
C MET A 309 -5.47 -7.23 28.86
N LEU A 310 -4.67 -6.93 29.88
CA LEU A 310 -4.60 -7.71 31.11
C LEU A 310 -5.93 -7.72 31.87
N LYS A 311 -6.61 -6.56 31.97
CA LYS A 311 -7.94 -6.47 32.59
C LYS A 311 -8.96 -7.31 31.83
N LEU A 312 -8.98 -7.23 30.50
CA LEU A 312 -9.84 -8.06 29.65
C LEU A 312 -9.53 -9.56 29.80
N GLY A 313 -8.26 -9.95 29.82
CA GLY A 313 -7.83 -11.34 29.99
C GLY A 313 -8.15 -11.91 31.38
N LEU A 314 -8.19 -11.06 32.40
CA LEU A 314 -8.57 -11.42 33.76
C LEU A 314 -10.08 -11.25 34.03
N SER A 315 -10.87 -10.83 33.03
CA SER A 315 -12.31 -10.57 33.16
C SER A 315 -12.64 -9.56 34.28
N ILE A 316 -11.81 -8.52 34.44
CA ILE A 316 -12.03 -7.45 35.41
C ILE A 316 -12.88 -6.37 34.72
N ASP A 317 -14.13 -6.20 35.17
CA ASP A 317 -15.04 -5.17 34.66
C ASP A 317 -14.50 -3.75 34.92
N GLU A 318 -14.58 -2.88 33.91
CA GLU A 318 -14.11 -1.48 33.98
C GLU A 318 -14.89 -0.63 35.01
N GLU A 319 -16.07 -1.07 35.47
CA GLU A 319 -16.91 -0.32 36.42
C GLU A 319 -16.43 -0.37 37.88
N ALA A 320 -15.48 -1.24 38.24
CA ALA A 320 -15.13 -1.47 39.65
C ALA A 320 -14.08 -0.49 40.24
N VAL A 321 -13.51 0.44 39.46
CA VAL A 321 -12.30 1.19 39.88
C VAL A 321 -12.55 2.68 40.19
N GLU A 322 -13.76 3.22 40.02
CA GLU A 322 -14.03 4.62 40.40
C GLU A 322 -14.28 4.83 41.90
N ALA A 323 -14.34 3.78 42.74
CA ALA A 323 -14.80 3.91 44.12
C ALA A 323 -13.72 4.15 45.20
N ASP A 324 -12.41 4.08 44.91
CA ASP A 324 -11.39 4.02 45.97
C ASP A 324 -10.23 5.04 45.85
N ALA A 325 -10.42 6.13 45.11
CA ALA A 325 -9.40 7.19 44.95
C ALA A 325 -9.78 8.54 45.59
N GLU A 326 -10.39 8.54 46.78
CA GLU A 326 -10.29 9.69 47.68
C GLU A 326 -9.13 9.44 48.66
N MET A 327 -7.91 9.79 48.24
CA MET A 327 -6.78 9.88 49.17
C MET A 327 -6.92 11.16 50.01
N PRO A 328 -6.79 11.10 51.35
CA PRO A 328 -6.83 12.28 52.20
C PRO A 328 -5.58 13.16 51.97
N PRO A 329 -5.66 14.49 52.24
CA PRO A 329 -4.54 15.39 51.99
C PRO A 329 -3.36 15.05 52.89
N LEU A 330 -2.16 14.99 52.30
CA LEU A 330 -0.90 14.79 53.00
C LEU A 330 -0.59 16.04 53.86
N GLU A 331 -0.45 15.84 55.17
CA GLU A 331 0.09 16.86 56.09
C GLU A 331 1.55 17.15 55.74
N GLU A 332 1.88 18.44 55.58
CA GLU A 332 3.24 18.93 55.38
C GLU A 332 4.08 18.65 56.63
N ALA A 333 5.13 17.85 56.48
CA ALA A 333 6.17 17.70 57.50
C ALA A 333 7.29 18.69 57.19
N ASP A 334 7.40 19.72 58.03
CA ASP A 334 8.49 20.71 58.08
C ASP A 334 9.87 20.03 58.09
N ALA A 335 10.74 20.45 57.17
CA ALA A 335 12.16 20.13 57.19
C ALA A 335 12.95 21.33 57.74
N ASP A 336 13.20 21.31 59.05
CA ASP A 336 14.17 22.19 59.70
C ASP A 336 15.60 21.88 59.24
N ALA A 337 16.34 22.96 58.99
CA ALA A 337 17.73 22.98 58.58
C ALA A 337 18.68 22.84 59.78
N GLU A 338 19.70 21.97 59.67
CA GLU A 338 21.03 22.06 60.30
C GLU A 338 21.80 20.79 59.85
N GLY A 339 22.83 20.85 58.99
CA GLY A 339 24.17 21.36 59.28
C GLY A 339 25.15 20.19 59.44
N SER A 340 25.82 19.72 58.37
CA SER A 340 26.97 18.80 58.49
C SER A 340 28.18 19.37 57.75
N LYS A 341 29.21 19.73 58.54
CA LYS A 341 30.51 20.25 58.10
C LYS A 341 31.37 19.15 57.47
N MET A 342 32.14 19.56 56.46
CA MET A 342 33.24 18.80 55.84
C MET A 342 34.39 18.56 56.82
N GLU A 343 35.03 17.39 56.73
CA GLU A 343 36.28 17.06 57.40
C GLU A 343 37.36 16.85 56.31
N GLU A 344 38.43 17.65 56.37
CA GLU A 344 39.64 17.53 55.54
C GLU A 344 40.49 16.34 56.04
N VAL A 345 41.12 15.65 55.10
CA VAL A 345 42.10 14.58 55.36
C VAL A 345 43.49 15.18 55.21
N ASP A 346 44.29 15.11 56.27
CA ASP A 346 45.74 15.40 56.27
C ASP A 346 46.55 14.34 55.49
#